data_AF-A0A9E3BU70-F1
#
_entry.id   AF-A0A9E3BU70-F1
#
_cell.length_a   1.000
_cell.length_b   1.000
_cell.length_c   1.000
_cell.angle_alpha   90.00
_cell.angle_beta   90.00
_cell.angle_gamma   90.00
#
_symmetry.space_group_name_H-M   'P 1'
#
loop_
_entity.id
_entity.type
_entity.pdbx_description
1 polymer ?
#
loop_
_entity_poly.entity_id
_entity_poly.type
_entity_poly.pdbx_seq_one_letter_code
_entity_poly.pdbx_strand_id
1 'polypeptide(L)'
;MMHRLPWTAAQDAQLRRLRAEGADWADIARALRRTPAEVAARGAAIVAPPPPPDFTCLPDDPWREPLSAGHPRSWNALVRGTLLDGADYPLPCFSR
;
A
#
# COMPACT_ATOMS: atom_id res chain seq x y z
N MET A 1 27.26 -17.18 -0.59
CA MET A 1 25.92 -16.83 -0.09
C MET A 1 26.05 -15.52 0.69
N MET A 2 25.30 -14.47 0.34
CA MET A 2 25.33 -13.21 1.10
C MET A 2 24.47 -13.35 2.37
N HIS A 3 25.09 -13.19 3.52
CA HIS A 3 24.40 -13.27 4.82
C HIS A 3 23.72 -11.91 5.09
N ARG A 4 22.38 -11.85 4.96
CA ARG A 4 21.62 -10.66 5.37
C ARG A 4 21.63 -10.61 6.90
N LEU A 5 22.17 -9.53 7.47
CA LEU A 5 22.16 -9.32 8.92
C LEU A 5 20.71 -9.29 9.44
N PRO A 6 20.38 -10.01 10.53
CA PRO A 6 19.03 -9.98 11.11
C PRO A 6 18.69 -8.60 11.67
N TRP A 7 17.40 -8.28 11.72
CA TRP A 7 16.90 -7.07 12.38
C TRP A 7 16.90 -7.25 13.89
N THR A 8 17.36 -6.23 14.63
CA THR A 8 17.33 -6.24 16.09
C THR A 8 16.17 -5.40 16.63
N ALA A 9 15.72 -5.71 17.86
CA ALA A 9 14.66 -4.94 18.52
C ALA A 9 15.05 -3.45 18.69
N ALA A 10 16.33 -3.15 18.91
CA ALA A 10 16.84 -1.79 18.98
C ALA A 10 16.72 -1.05 17.63
N GLN A 11 16.99 -1.74 16.51
CA GLN A 11 16.82 -1.18 15.17
C GLN A 11 15.34 -0.89 14.87
N ASP A 12 14.42 -1.78 15.27
CA ASP A 12 12.98 -1.55 15.11
C ASP A 12 12.50 -0.37 15.96
N ALA A 13 12.98 -0.24 17.21
CA ALA A 13 12.65 0.88 18.08
C ALA A 13 13.13 2.21 17.49
N GLN A 14 14.35 2.24 16.94
CA GLN A 14 14.91 3.42 16.30
C GLN A 14 14.18 3.76 14.99
N LEU A 15 13.79 2.77 14.18
CA LEU A 15 12.97 2.97 12.99
C LEU A 15 11.61 3.60 13.35
N ARG A 16 10.92 3.06 14.36
CA ARG A 16 9.64 3.60 14.84
C ARG A 16 9.79 5.05 15.31
N ARG A 17 10.83 5.34 16.09
CA ARG A 17 11.09 6.70 16.59
C ARG A 17 11.31 7.69 15.44
N LEU A 18 12.21 7.37 14.52
CA LEU A 18 12.52 8.24 13.38
C LEU A 18 11.31 8.44 12.44
N ARG A 19 10.45 7.43 12.27
CA ARG A 19 9.21 7.60 11.50
C ARG A 19 8.19 8.46 12.21
N ALA A 20 8.09 8.40 13.54
CA ALA A 20 7.25 9.30 14.32
C ALA A 20 7.75 10.76 14.27
N GLU A 21 9.07 10.94 14.15
CA GLU A 21 9.72 12.25 13.94
C GLU A 21 9.57 12.78 12.49
N GLY A 22 8.99 11.99 11.58
CA GLY A 22 8.78 12.38 10.18
C GLY A 22 10.01 12.23 9.27
N ALA A 23 11.05 11.51 9.71
CA ALA A 23 12.23 11.27 8.89
C ALA A 23 11.92 10.44 7.63
N ASP A 24 12.57 10.78 6.52
CA ASP A 24 12.50 10.01 5.28
C ASP A 24 13.25 8.68 5.38
N TRP A 25 12.85 7.72 4.55
CA TRP A 25 13.44 6.38 4.51
C TRP A 25 14.94 6.40 4.19
N ALA A 26 15.43 7.35 3.39
CA ALA A 26 16.85 7.48 3.08
C ALA A 26 17.67 7.87 4.33
N ASP A 27 17.15 8.78 5.16
CA ASP A 27 17.80 9.19 6.39
C ASP A 27 17.81 8.08 7.45
N ILE A 28 16.70 7.34 7.54
CA ILE A 28 16.60 6.19 8.44
C ILE A 28 17.58 5.09 8.01
N ALA A 29 17.70 4.83 6.70
CA ALA A 29 18.66 3.89 6.14
C ALA A 29 20.11 4.25 6.49
N ARG A 30 20.47 5.53 6.36
CA ARG A 30 21.78 6.05 6.77
C ARG A 30 22.02 5.86 8.27
N ALA A 31 21.02 6.15 9.11
CA ALA A 31 21.13 6.00 10.57
C ALA A 31 21.26 4.52 11.01
N LEU A 32 20.59 3.60 10.32
CA LEU A 32 20.59 2.16 10.63
C LEU A 32 21.68 1.37 9.89
N ARG A 33 22.44 2.02 9.00
CA ARG A 33 23.42 1.39 8.08
C ARG A 33 22.78 0.26 7.27
N ARG A 34 21.57 0.49 6.76
CA ARG A 34 20.80 -0.42 5.91
C ARG A 34 20.47 0.24 4.59
N THR A 35 19.95 -0.53 3.64
CA THR A 35 19.45 0.05 2.39
C THR A 35 18.04 0.65 2.59
N PRO A 36 17.67 1.71 1.85
CA PRO A 36 16.32 2.29 1.93
C PRO A 36 15.21 1.27 1.65
N ALA A 37 15.44 0.34 0.72
CA ALA A 37 14.50 -0.73 0.40
C ALA A 37 14.28 -1.69 1.59
N GLU A 38 15.33 -2.08 2.32
CA GLU A 38 15.21 -2.92 3.51
C GLU A 38 14.48 -2.22 4.65
N VAL A 39 14.73 -0.92 4.84
CA VAL A 39 14.05 -0.12 5.87
C VAL A 39 12.58 0.06 5.52
N ALA A 40 12.23 0.35 4.26
CA ALA A 40 10.84 0.49 3.83
C ALA A 40 10.07 -0.81 3.99
N ALA A 41 10.65 -1.94 3.55
CA ALA A 41 10.06 -3.27 3.74
C ALA A 41 9.88 -3.61 5.22
N ARG A 42 10.86 -3.30 6.07
CA ARG A 42 10.74 -3.53 7.52
C ARG A 42 9.68 -2.63 8.14
N GLY A 43 9.63 -1.35 7.78
CA GLY A 43 8.63 -0.41 8.25
C GLY A 43 7.21 -0.86 7.92
N ALA A 44 6.99 -1.34 6.69
CA ALA A 44 5.72 -1.96 6.30
C ALA A 44 5.38 -3.17 7.17
N ALA A 45 6.33 -4.09 7.38
CA ALA A 45 6.13 -5.28 8.19
C ALA A 45 5.87 -5.00 9.68
N ILE A 46 6.33 -3.85 10.20
CA ILE A 46 6.06 -3.40 11.58
C ILE A 46 4.62 -2.87 11.71
N VAL A 47 4.12 -2.16 10.70
CA VAL A 47 2.79 -1.53 10.72
C VAL A 47 1.69 -2.53 10.36
N ALA A 48 1.93 -3.35 9.35
CA ALA A 48 1.04 -4.40 8.93
C ALA A 48 1.86 -5.70 8.84
N PRO A 49 1.61 -6.71 9.70
CA PRO A 49 2.22 -8.01 9.51
C PRO A 49 1.88 -8.50 8.09
N PRO A 50 2.84 -9.14 7.39
CA PRO A 50 2.57 -9.65 6.06
C PRO A 50 1.34 -10.57 6.12
N PRO A 51 0.47 -10.54 5.10
CA PRO A 51 -0.64 -11.46 5.05
C PRO A 51 -0.10 -12.90 5.13
N PRO A 52 -0.84 -13.83 5.74
CA PRO A 52 -0.45 -15.23 5.79
C PRO A 52 -0.05 -15.73 4.39
N PRO A 53 0.90 -16.68 4.26
CA PRO A 53 1.30 -17.21 2.95
C PRO A 53 0.12 -17.82 2.18
N ASP A 54 -0.90 -18.30 2.90
CA ASP A 54 -2.13 -18.86 2.33
C ASP A 54 -3.22 -17.80 2.10
N PHE A 55 -2.88 -16.50 2.19
CA PHE A 55 -3.81 -15.43 1.89
C PHE A 55 -4.09 -15.38 0.39
N THR A 56 -5.21 -15.97 0.00
CA THR A 56 -5.83 -15.72 -1.30
C THR A 56 -6.71 -14.48 -1.20
N CYS A 57 -6.52 -13.50 -2.08
CA CYS A 57 -7.49 -12.43 -2.25
C CYS A 57 -8.84 -13.09 -2.56
N LEU A 58 -9.85 -12.87 -1.71
CA LEU A 58 -11.13 -13.54 -1.87
C LEU A 58 -11.68 -13.20 -3.25
N PRO A 59 -12.11 -14.20 -4.06
CA PRO A 59 -12.80 -13.93 -5.31
C PRO A 59 -13.96 -12.96 -5.09
N ASP A 60 -14.21 -12.10 -6.07
CA ASP A 60 -15.36 -11.20 -6.02
C ASP A 60 -16.64 -12.04 -5.83
N ASP A 61 -17.41 -11.76 -4.78
CA ASP A 61 -18.64 -12.51 -4.49
C ASP A 61 -19.67 -12.25 -5.60
N PRO A 62 -20.05 -13.26 -6.41
CA PRO A 62 -21.03 -13.09 -7.48
C PRO A 62 -22.44 -12.80 -6.96
N TRP A 63 -22.70 -13.05 -5.67
CA TRP A 63 -23.99 -12.85 -5.01
C TRP A 63 -24.04 -11.57 -4.17
N ARG A 64 -23.00 -10.74 -4.18
CA ARG A 64 -23.06 -9.44 -3.49
C ARG A 64 -24.18 -8.58 -4.07
N GLU A 65 -24.71 -7.68 -3.23
CA GLU A 65 -25.62 -6.65 -3.72
C GLU A 65 -24.95 -5.80 -4.81
N PRO A 66 -25.70 -5.39 -5.85
CA PRO A 66 -25.18 -4.49 -6.87
C PRO A 66 -24.60 -3.23 -6.23
N LEU A 67 -23.40 -2.85 -6.68
CA LEU A 67 -22.80 -1.58 -6.27
C LEU A 67 -23.69 -0.41 -6.72
N SER A 68 -23.73 0.66 -5.92
CA SER A 68 -24.47 1.87 -6.26
C SER A 68 -24.03 2.46 -7.61
N ALA A 69 -24.93 3.18 -8.27
CA ALA A 69 -24.61 3.91 -9.49
C ALA A 69 -23.45 4.89 -9.22
N GLY A 70 -22.43 4.85 -10.07
CA GLY A 70 -21.23 5.69 -9.90
C GLY A 70 -20.18 5.15 -8.94
N HIS A 71 -20.38 3.98 -8.33
CA HIS A 71 -19.35 3.37 -7.49
C HIS A 71 -18.04 3.17 -8.28
N PRO A 72 -16.86 3.55 -7.75
CA PRO A 72 -15.61 3.56 -8.50
C PRO A 72 -15.27 2.22 -9.17
N ARG A 73 -15.53 1.10 -8.50
CA ARG A 73 -15.33 -0.24 -9.08
C ARG A 73 -16.21 -0.51 -10.31
N SER A 74 -17.47 -0.10 -10.29
CA SER A 74 -18.40 -0.28 -11.42
C SER A 74 -18.08 0.70 -12.55
N TRP A 75 -17.84 1.97 -12.21
CA TRP A 75 -17.50 2.98 -13.18
C TRP A 75 -16.21 2.64 -13.91
N ASN A 76 -15.14 2.30 -13.18
CA ASN A 76 -13.87 1.88 -13.77
C ASN A 76 -14.02 0.63 -14.64
N ALA A 77 -14.89 -0.32 -14.27
CA ALA A 77 -15.13 -1.49 -15.11
C ALA A 77 -15.76 -1.13 -16.48
N LEU A 78 -16.55 -0.05 -16.54
CA LEU A 78 -17.17 0.45 -17.77
C LEU A 78 -16.23 1.30 -18.62
N VAL A 79 -15.41 2.16 -17.99
CA VAL A 79 -14.60 3.15 -18.72
C VAL A 79 -13.17 2.70 -19.03
N ARG A 80 -12.70 1.60 -18.43
CA ARG A 80 -11.32 1.12 -18.63
C ARG A 80 -11.03 0.87 -20.11
N GLY A 81 -9.93 1.46 -20.60
CA GLY A 81 -9.52 1.39 -22.00
C GLY A 81 -10.30 2.32 -22.95
N THR A 82 -11.16 3.18 -22.44
CA THR A 82 -11.85 4.22 -23.22
C THR A 82 -11.22 5.59 -22.98
N LEU A 83 -11.72 6.64 -23.66
CA LEU A 83 -11.31 8.03 -23.42
C LEU A 83 -11.60 8.50 -21.97
N LEU A 84 -12.49 7.81 -21.26
CA LEU A 84 -12.90 8.13 -19.89
C LEU A 84 -12.13 7.33 -18.83
N ASP A 85 -11.11 6.56 -19.21
CA ASP A 85 -10.30 5.80 -18.25
C ASP A 85 -9.63 6.73 -17.23
N GLY A 86 -9.81 6.44 -15.95
CA GLY A 86 -9.34 7.28 -14.84
C GLY A 86 -10.20 8.51 -14.53
N ALA A 87 -11.31 8.74 -15.23
CA ALA A 87 -12.26 9.79 -14.85
C ALA A 87 -13.12 9.35 -13.65
N ASP A 88 -13.48 10.26 -12.75
CA ASP A 88 -14.43 10.01 -11.66
C ASP A 88 -15.89 10.20 -12.11
N TYR A 89 -16.81 9.55 -11.38
CA TYR A 89 -18.25 9.77 -11.53
C TYR A 89 -18.78 10.67 -10.38
N PRO A 90 -19.71 11.61 -10.64
CA PRO A 90 -20.20 12.01 -11.96
C PRO A 90 -19.12 12.79 -12.72
N LEU A 91 -19.16 12.74 -14.05
CA LEU A 91 -18.20 13.51 -14.86
C LEU A 91 -18.36 15.01 -14.56
N PRO A 92 -17.27 15.79 -14.63
CA PRO A 92 -17.26 17.21 -14.27
C PRO A 92 -18.29 18.06 -15.02
N CYS A 93 -18.79 17.60 -16.16
CA CYS A 93 -19.79 18.29 -16.97
C CYS A 93 -21.26 17.93 -16.65
N PHE A 94 -21.51 16.96 -15.75
CA PHE A 94 -22.87 16.54 -15.36
C PHE A 94 -23.30 17.02 -13.98
N SER A 95 -22.50 17.84 -13.28
CA SER A 95 -22.97 18.56 -12.08
C SER A 95 -23.87 19.72 -12.50
N ARG A 96 -25.19 19.53 -12.39
CA ARG A 96 -26.20 20.59 -12.48
C ARG A 96 -26.71 20.94 -11.09
#